data_AF-A0A959X2D0-F1
#
_entry.id   AF-A0A959X2D0-F1
#
_cell.length_a   1.000
_cell.length_b   1.000
_cell.length_c   1.000
_cell.angle_alpha   90.00
_cell.angle_beta   90.00
_cell.angle_gamma   90.00
#
_symmetry.space_group_name_H-M   'P 1'
#
loop_
_entity.id
_entity.type
_entity.pdbx_description
1 polymer ?
#
loop_
_entity_poly.entity_id
_entity_poly.type
_entity_poly.pdbx_seq_one_letter_code
_entity_poly.pdbx_strand_id
1 'polypeptide(L)' 'MALRDLFTGTDPSIYEVRTQAPGPAGRLPLTPELLADAPSGDLFGMTMNVGMGWNPDDVNRDAVMIVSTAGGAT' A
#
# COMPACT_ATOMS: atom_id res chain seq x y z
N MET A 1 6.20 7.92 27.25
CA MET A 1 5.23 6.86 26.93
C MET A 1 5.79 6.10 25.74
N ALA A 2 6.13 4.82 25.91
CA ALA A 2 6.68 4.00 24.84
C ALA A 2 5.55 3.40 24.00
N LEU A 3 5.83 3.08 22.72
CA LEU A 3 4.87 2.40 21.83
C LEU A 3 4.30 1.13 22.47
N ARG A 4 5.13 0.41 23.22
CA ARG A 4 4.75 -0.82 23.95
C ARG A 4 3.69 -0.57 25.01
N ASP A 5 3.72 0.60 25.65
CA ASP A 5 2.78 0.96 26.71
C ASP A 5 1.36 1.12 26.13
N LEU A 6 1.24 1.56 24.86
CA LEU A 6 -0.04 1.73 24.16
C LEU A 6 -0.77 0.41 23.88
N PHE A 7 -0.03 -0.70 23.74
CA PHE A 7 -0.59 -2.03 23.43
C PHE A 7 -0.68 -2.94 24.68
N THR A 8 -0.42 -2.40 25.87
CA THR A 8 -0.46 -3.19 27.11
C THR A 8 -1.88 -3.68 27.39
N GLY A 9 -2.08 -5.00 27.50
CA GLY A 9 -3.38 -5.60 27.76
C GLY A 9 -4.28 -5.77 26.52
N THR A 10 -3.75 -5.52 25.31
CA THR A 10 -4.49 -5.81 24.07
C THR A 10 -4.45 -7.31 23.75
N ASP A 11 -5.60 -7.87 23.38
CA ASP A 11 -5.73 -9.26 22.97
C ASP A 11 -4.82 -9.54 21.75
N PRO A 12 -3.95 -10.57 21.78
CA PRO A 12 -3.12 -10.95 20.63
C PRO A 12 -3.91 -11.16 19.32
N SER A 13 -5.20 -11.47 19.40
CA SER A 13 -6.08 -11.65 18.24
C SER A 13 -6.19 -10.40 17.35
N ILE A 14 -5.82 -9.20 17.82
CA ILE A 14 -5.80 -7.98 16.99
C ILE A 14 -4.83 -8.08 15.80
N TYR A 15 -3.84 -8.96 15.88
CA TYR A 15 -2.87 -9.18 14.81
C TYR A 15 -3.32 -10.27 13.83
N GLU A 16 -4.43 -10.97 14.13
CA GLU A 16 -5.04 -11.96 13.23
C GLU A 16 -5.95 -11.26 12.22
N VAL A 17 -5.35 -10.77 11.13
CA VAL A 17 -6.09 -10.14 10.03
C VAL A 17 -6.94 -11.19 9.32
N ARG A 18 -8.27 -11.04 9.38
CA ARG A 18 -9.22 -11.87 8.63
C ARG A 18 -9.40 -11.32 7.22
N THR A 19 -8.86 -12.00 6.22
CA THR A 19 -9.04 -11.64 4.80
C THR A 19 -9.93 -12.65 4.07
N GLN A 20 -10.62 -12.20 3.01
CA GLN A 20 -11.43 -13.08 2.16
C GLN A 20 -10.61 -13.87 1.13
N ALA A 21 -9.40 -13.39 0.85
CA ALA A 21 -8.45 -14.01 -0.08
C ALA A 21 -7.01 -13.72 0.39
N PRO A 22 -6.03 -14.53 -0.04
CA PRO A 22 -4.63 -14.19 0.12
C PRO A 22 -4.33 -12.83 -0.53
N GLY A 23 -3.49 -12.02 0.12
CA GLY A 23 -2.98 -10.79 -0.48
C GLY A 23 -1.96 -11.09 -1.60
N PRO A 24 -1.62 -10.08 -2.42
CA PRO A 24 -0.54 -10.20 -3.39
C PRO A 24 0.78 -10.60 -2.70
N ALA A 25 1.48 -11.58 -3.27
CA ALA A 25 2.78 -12.00 -2.77
C ALA A 25 3.87 -10.98 -3.15
N GLY A 26 4.92 -10.89 -2.33
CA GLY A 26 6.08 -10.02 -2.60
C GLY A 26 6.19 -8.85 -1.63
N ARG A 27 6.99 -7.84 -2.01
CA ARG A 27 7.21 -6.62 -1.24
C ARG A 27 7.24 -5.43 -2.18
N LEU A 28 6.66 -4.32 -1.75
CA LEU A 28 6.82 -3.07 -2.47
C LEU A 28 8.29 -2.60 -2.38
N PRO A 29 8.82 -1.98 -3.44
CA PRO A 29 10.20 -1.48 -3.49
C PRO A 29 10.32 -0.14 -2.74
N LEU A 30 9.88 -0.11 -1.48
CA LEU A 30 9.89 1.07 -0.63
C LEU A 30 11.30 1.32 -0.08
N THR A 31 11.72 2.58 -0.08
CA THR A 31 12.94 3.04 0.59
C THR A 31 12.59 3.94 1.78
N PRO A 32 13.49 4.11 2.76
CA PRO A 32 13.27 5.03 3.87
C PRO A 32 12.95 6.47 3.42
N GLU A 33 13.58 6.94 2.35
CA GLU A 33 13.39 8.27 1.78
C GLU A 33 12.00 8.42 1.17
N LEU A 34 11.52 7.39 0.45
CA LEU A 34 10.13 7.36 -0.04
C LEU A 34 9.13 7.44 1.12
N LEU A 35 9.40 6.75 2.22
CA LEU A 35 8.51 6.76 3.39
C LEU A 35 8.52 8.11 4.12
N ALA A 36 9.64 8.82 4.11
CA ALA A 36 9.80 10.09 4.81
C ALA A 36 9.29 11.29 4.00
N ASP A 37 9.56 11.30 2.70
CA ASP A 37 9.50 12.52 1.88
C ASP A 37 8.48 12.44 0.73
N ALA A 38 8.10 11.24 0.28
CA ALA A 38 7.17 11.12 -0.84
C ALA A 38 5.73 11.50 -0.45
N PRO A 39 4.96 12.09 -1.38
CA PRO A 39 3.52 12.20 -1.22
C PRO A 39 2.91 10.83 -0.90
N SER A 40 2.00 10.79 0.07
CA SER A 40 1.35 9.53 0.45
C SER A 40 0.60 8.87 -0.72
N GLY A 41 0.12 9.67 -1.68
CA GLY A 41 -0.51 9.19 -2.91
C GLY A 41 0.38 8.28 -3.74
N ASP A 42 1.69 8.47 -3.73
CA ASP A 42 2.63 7.63 -4.47
C ASP A 42 2.71 6.24 -3.83
N LEU A 43 2.82 6.20 -2.49
CA LEU A 43 2.88 4.95 -1.71
C LEU A 43 1.57 4.17 -1.78
N PHE A 44 0.43 4.86 -1.63
CA PHE A 44 -0.89 4.24 -1.76
C PHE A 44 -1.15 3.80 -3.20
N GLY A 45 -0.72 4.58 -4.19
CA GLY A 45 -0.78 4.21 -5.60
C GLY A 45 -0.08 2.89 -5.89
N MET A 46 1.17 2.72 -5.42
CA MET A 46 1.91 1.46 -5.54
C MET A 46 1.17 0.28 -4.90
N THR A 47 0.62 0.49 -3.70
CA THR A 47 -0.14 -0.54 -2.97
C THR A 47 -1.39 -0.96 -3.75
N MET A 48 -2.13 0.00 -4.31
CA MET A 48 -3.32 -0.26 -5.13
C MET A 48 -2.96 -1.00 -6.43
N ASN A 49 -1.89 -0.59 -7.11
CA ASN A 49 -1.44 -1.25 -8.35
C ASN A 49 -1.13 -2.74 -8.11
N VAL A 50 -0.40 -3.05 -7.03
CA VAL A 50 -0.14 -4.44 -6.64
C VAL A 50 -1.43 -5.17 -6.26
N GLY A 51 -2.35 -4.50 -5.55
CA GLY A 51 -3.68 -5.03 -5.24
C GLY A 51 -4.52 -5.35 -6.50
N MET A 52 -4.28 -4.62 -7.59
CA MET A 52 -4.88 -4.87 -8.90
C MET A 52 -4.13 -5.92 -9.74
N GLY A 53 -3.09 -6.55 -9.18
CA GLY A 53 -2.37 -7.67 -9.79
C GLY A 53 -1.08 -7.29 -10.52
N TRP A 54 -0.59 -6.06 -10.36
CA TRP A 54 0.69 -5.66 -10.93
C TRP A 54 1.86 -6.31 -10.18
N ASN A 55 2.96 -6.59 -10.89
CA ASN A 55 4.17 -7.14 -10.28
C ASN A 55 4.76 -6.12 -9.29
N PRO A 56 4.97 -6.47 -8.00
CA PRO A 56 5.52 -5.57 -7.00
C PRO A 56 6.87 -4.94 -7.39
N ASP A 57 7.71 -5.63 -8.15
CA ASP A 57 9.02 -5.10 -8.55
C ASP A 57 8.92 -4.00 -9.62
N ASP A 58 7.75 -3.85 -10.24
CA ASP A 58 7.55 -2.97 -11.41
C ASP A 58 6.74 -1.71 -11.10
N VAL A 59 6.19 -1.57 -9.88
CA VAL A 59 5.27 -0.46 -9.54
C VAL A 59 5.94 0.87 -9.26
N ASN A 60 7.28 0.90 -9.17
CA ASN A 60 8.06 2.14 -9.03
C ASN A 60 8.74 2.58 -10.35
N ARG A 61 8.22 2.09 -11.48
CA ARG A 61 8.62 2.58 -12.80
C ARG A 61 7.93 3.92 -13.10
N ASP A 62 8.44 4.63 -14.10
CA ASP A 62 7.87 5.91 -14.53
C ASP A 62 6.38 5.79 -14.85
N ALA A 63 5.57 6.62 -14.19
CA ALA A 63 4.14 6.70 -14.41
C ALA A 63 3.79 7.82 -15.40
N VAL A 64 2.73 7.61 -16.17
CA VAL A 64 2.14 8.63 -17.05
C VAL A 64 0.70 8.91 -16.64
N MET A 65 0.31 10.18 -16.65
CA MET A 65 -1.08 10.55 -16.39
C MET A 65 -1.87 10.50 -17.70
N ILE A 66 -2.90 9.64 -17.73
CA ILE A 66 -3.85 9.60 -18.85
C ILE A 66 -4.97 10.60 -18.56
N VAL A 67 -5.16 11.56 -19.44
CA VAL A 67 -6.22 12.59 -19.34
C VAL A 67 -7.17 12.45 -20.53
N SER A 68 -8.47 12.38 -20.25
CA SER A 68 -9.53 12.26 -21.27
C SER A 68 -10.74 13.11 -20.90
N THR A 69 -11.51 13.54 -21.90
CA THR A 69 -12.82 14.18 -21.73
C THR A 69 -13.98 13.16 -21.72
N ALA A 70 -13.70 11.90 -22.03
CA ALA A 70 -14.65 10.82 -21.83
C ALA A 70 -14.79 10.61 -20.31
N GLY A 71 -15.82 11.20 -19.70
CA GLY A 71 -16.15 10.92 -18.30
C GLY A 71 -16.27 9.41 -18.09
N GLY A 72 -15.66 8.90 -17.01
CA GLY A 72 -15.66 7.47 -16.71
C GLY A 72 -17.08 6.91 -16.75
N ALA A 73 -17.27 5.81 -17.50
CA ALA A 73 -18.56 5.14 -17.56
C ALA A 73 -18.91 4.57 -16.18
N THR A 74 -20.10 4.90 -15.68
CA THR A 74 -20.69 4.36 -14.45
C THR A 74 -21.28 2.98 -14.66
#